data_AF-A0A3D4KTG8-F1
#
_entry.id   AF-A0A3D4KTG8-F1
#
_cell.length_a   1.000
_cell.length_b   1.000
_cell.length_c   1.000
_cell.angle_alpha   90.00
_cell.angle_beta   90.00
_cell.angle_gamma   90.00
#
_symmetry.space_group_name_H-M   'P 1'
#
loop_
_entity.id
_entity.type
_entity.pdbx_description
1 polymer ?
#
loop_
_entity_poly.entity_id
_entity_poly.type
_entity_poly.pdbx_seq_one_letter_code
_entity_poly.pdbx_strand_id
1 'polypeptide(L)'
;PVVGVKAVLYDGSFHPVDSSEQSFKMATKMAFKEGFMKATPVLLEPIMSLKVDVPDKYTGDVMGDLNKRRGRVLGMNPTGNGRQVIEAEIPEANIFGYNTDLRSMTGGSGDFSYEFNRYEQAPFDVQQAEIEARKDKLVDISEED
;
A
#
# COMPACT_ATOMS: atom_id res chain seq x y z
N PRO A 1 -1.93 10.55 -1.54
CA PRO A 1 -1.04 11.08 -2.60
C PRO A 1 -1.32 10.33 -3.91
N VAL A 2 -1.09 10.95 -5.06
CA VAL A 2 -1.21 10.30 -6.38
C VAL A 2 0.19 10.06 -6.95
N VAL A 3 0.44 8.87 -7.47
CA VAL A 3 1.73 8.46 -8.05
C VAL A 3 1.53 7.83 -9.43
N GLY A 4 2.61 7.64 -10.20
CA GLY A 4 2.54 7.00 -11.52
C GLY A 4 1.93 7.88 -12.62
N VAL A 5 1.90 9.20 -12.43
CA VAL A 5 1.34 10.15 -13.39
C VAL A 5 2.44 10.83 -14.20
N LYS A 6 2.22 10.94 -15.51
CA LYS A 6 2.99 11.81 -16.41
C LYS A 6 2.10 12.98 -16.83
N ALA A 7 2.49 14.20 -16.46
CA ALA A 7 1.79 15.42 -16.89
C ALA A 7 2.57 16.09 -18.04
N VAL A 8 1.87 16.46 -19.11
CA VAL A 8 2.44 17.16 -20.26
C VAL A 8 1.54 18.35 -20.57
N LEU A 9 2.10 19.56 -20.47
CA LEU A 9 1.45 20.77 -20.98
C LEU A 9 1.76 20.87 -22.47
N TYR A 10 0.73 20.81 -23.31
CA TYR A 10 0.87 20.85 -24.77
C TYR A 10 0.11 22.01 -25.42
N ASP A 11 -0.81 22.65 -24.68
CA ASP A 11 -1.61 23.78 -25.17
C ASP A 11 -2.04 24.68 -24.00
N GLY A 12 -2.41 25.93 -24.31
CA GLY A 12 -2.89 26.91 -23.35
C GLY A 12 -2.92 28.34 -23.90
N SER A 13 -3.58 29.22 -23.16
CA SER A 13 -3.65 30.65 -23.48
C SER A 13 -3.55 31.49 -22.20
N PHE A 14 -3.25 32.78 -22.34
CA PHE A 14 -3.23 33.72 -21.23
C PHE A 14 -3.73 35.10 -21.65
N HIS A 15 -4.17 35.88 -20.66
CA HIS A 15 -4.48 37.29 -20.81
C HIS A 15 -3.40 38.12 -20.07
N PRO A 16 -2.78 39.12 -20.69
CA PRO A 16 -1.61 39.81 -20.13
C PRO A 16 -1.88 40.57 -18.82
N VAL A 17 -3.14 40.90 -18.52
CA VAL A 17 -3.52 41.68 -17.33
C VAL A 17 -4.24 40.82 -16.28
N ASP A 18 -5.07 39.88 -16.71
CA ASP A 18 -5.94 39.12 -15.80
C ASP A 18 -5.37 37.74 -15.43
N SER A 19 -4.35 37.25 -16.16
CA SER A 19 -3.68 36.00 -15.81
C SER A 19 -2.62 36.24 -14.75
N SER A 20 -2.72 35.47 -13.66
CA SER A 20 -1.77 35.46 -12.55
C SER A 20 -1.29 34.05 -12.27
N GLU A 21 -0.22 33.91 -11.49
CA GLU A 21 0.26 32.62 -11.00
C GLU A 21 -0.85 31.82 -10.31
N GLN A 22 -1.69 32.49 -9.51
CA GLN A 22 -2.81 31.85 -8.81
C GLN A 22 -3.86 31.32 -9.79
N SER A 23 -4.16 32.09 -10.85
CA SER A 23 -5.06 31.67 -11.92
C SER A 23 -4.59 30.37 -12.59
N PHE A 24 -3.29 30.24 -12.88
CA PHE A 24 -2.72 29.02 -13.47
C PHE A 24 -2.68 27.84 -12.51
N LYS A 25 -2.39 28.06 -11.22
CA LYS A 25 -2.50 27.02 -10.19
C LYS A 25 -3.92 26.46 -10.12
N MET A 26 -4.93 27.33 -10.15
CA MET A 26 -6.33 26.92 -10.13
C MET A 26 -6.73 26.18 -11.40
N ALA A 27 -6.36 26.69 -12.58
CA ALA A 27 -6.59 26.01 -13.85
C ALA A 27 -5.94 24.61 -13.88
N THR A 28 -4.71 24.47 -13.36
CA THR A 28 -4.01 23.19 -13.26
C THR A 28 -4.71 22.23 -12.30
N LYS A 29 -5.19 22.70 -11.13
CA LYS A 29 -5.98 21.88 -10.19
C LYS A 29 -7.26 21.35 -10.85
N MET A 30 -7.98 22.19 -11.61
CA MET A 30 -9.19 21.79 -12.32
C MET A 30 -8.90 20.77 -13.41
N ALA A 31 -7.90 21.04 -14.26
CA ALA A 31 -7.48 20.13 -15.32
C ALA A 31 -7.03 18.76 -14.77
N PHE A 32 -6.30 18.75 -13.66
CA PHE A 32 -5.91 17.50 -13.00
C PHE A 32 -7.11 16.73 -12.49
N LYS A 33 -8.07 17.38 -11.79
CA LYS A 33 -9.29 16.71 -11.30
C LYS A 33 -10.09 16.08 -12.43
N GLU A 34 -10.31 16.81 -13.52
CA GLU A 34 -11.06 16.31 -14.67
C GLU A 34 -10.34 15.14 -15.35
N GLY A 35 -9.04 15.29 -15.63
CA GLY A 35 -8.23 14.24 -16.25
C GLY A 35 -8.13 12.99 -15.38
N PHE A 36 -7.94 13.16 -14.07
CA PHE A 36 -7.84 12.07 -13.11
C PHE A 36 -9.12 11.24 -13.04
N MET A 37 -10.31 11.89 -13.00
CA MET A 37 -11.59 11.17 -12.99
C MET A 37 -11.85 10.37 -14.26
N LYS A 38 -11.36 10.84 -15.41
CA LYS A 38 -11.45 10.14 -16.71
C LYS A 38 -10.45 8.99 -16.85
N ALA A 39 -9.39 8.97 -16.04
CA ALA A 39 -8.31 7.99 -16.10
C ALA A 39 -8.56 6.71 -15.30
N THR A 40 -9.75 6.55 -14.70
CA THR A 40 -10.13 5.37 -13.89
C THR A 40 -9.08 5.07 -12.80
N PRO A 41 -8.94 5.96 -11.81
CA PRO A 41 -7.89 5.84 -10.81
C PRO A 41 -8.12 4.62 -9.92
N VAL A 42 -7.03 4.01 -9.48
CA VAL A 42 -7.04 2.87 -8.56
C VAL A 42 -6.31 3.22 -7.27
N LEU A 43 -6.75 2.65 -6.16
CA LEU A 43 -6.00 2.73 -4.92
C LEU A 43 -4.85 1.71 -4.94
N LEU A 44 -3.70 2.16 -4.46
CA LEU A 44 -2.51 1.34 -4.30
C LEU A 44 -2.30 1.06 -2.82
N GLU A 45 -1.85 -0.15 -2.50
CA GLU A 45 -1.38 -0.52 -1.17
C GLU A 45 0.13 -0.83 -1.19
N PRO A 46 0.85 -0.53 -0.10
CA PRO A 46 2.25 -0.91 0.04
C PRO A 46 2.39 -2.41 0.31
N ILE A 47 3.25 -3.06 -0.46
CA ILE A 47 3.64 -4.46 -0.31
C ILE A 47 5.04 -4.50 0.30
N MET A 48 5.18 -5.31 1.34
CA MET A 48 6.43 -5.52 2.06
C MET A 48 7.03 -6.85 1.66
N SER A 49 8.35 -6.90 1.53
CA SER A 49 9.12 -8.14 1.52
C SER A 49 9.32 -8.58 2.97
N LEU A 50 8.83 -9.76 3.33
CA LEU A 50 8.83 -10.32 4.68
C LEU A 50 9.74 -11.56 4.72
N LYS A 51 10.58 -11.64 5.74
CA LYS A 51 11.36 -12.83 6.09
C LYS A 51 10.96 -13.30 7.48
N VAL A 52 10.63 -14.57 7.62
CA VAL A 52 10.23 -15.18 8.89
C VAL A 52 11.14 -16.36 9.19
N ASP A 53 11.97 -16.24 10.23
CA ASP A 53 12.87 -17.31 10.67
C ASP A 53 12.20 -18.08 11.82
N VAL A 54 11.92 -19.37 11.61
CA VAL A 54 11.23 -20.22 12.58
C VAL A 54 11.78 -21.65 12.62
N PRO A 55 11.69 -22.34 13.78
CA PRO A 55 11.94 -23.78 13.85
C PRO A 55 11.03 -24.57 12.90
N ASP A 56 11.54 -25.67 12.33
CA ASP A 56 10.84 -26.52 11.36
C ASP A 56 9.43 -26.90 11.82
N LYS A 57 9.27 -27.25 13.10
CA LYS A 57 8.00 -27.66 13.70
C LYS A 57 6.86 -26.63 13.61
N TYR A 58 7.17 -25.35 13.41
CA TYR A 58 6.18 -24.27 13.33
C TYR A 58 5.94 -23.75 11.91
N THR A 59 6.68 -24.24 10.90
CA THR A 59 6.54 -23.74 9.52
C THR A 59 5.12 -23.87 8.98
N GLY A 60 4.43 -24.98 9.26
CA GLY A 60 3.04 -25.18 8.82
C GLY A 60 2.08 -24.11 9.36
N ASP A 61 2.19 -23.78 10.65
CA ASP A 61 1.33 -22.77 11.29
C ASP A 61 1.60 -21.37 10.72
N VAL A 62 2.87 -21.03 10.54
CA VAL A 62 3.29 -19.74 9.97
C VAL A 62 2.82 -19.60 8.52
N MET A 63 2.96 -20.65 7.70
CA MET A 63 2.44 -20.68 6.34
C MET A 63 0.93 -20.47 6.31
N GLY A 64 0.20 -21.08 7.25
CA GLY A 64 -1.25 -20.91 7.41
C GLY A 64 -1.64 -19.47 7.76
N ASP A 65 -0.91 -18.83 8.66
CA ASP A 65 -1.15 -17.44 9.05
C ASP A 65 -0.83 -16.45 7.92
N LEU A 66 0.30 -16.62 7.23
CA LEU A 66 0.65 -15.79 6.08
C LEU A 66 -0.42 -15.84 4.99
N ASN A 67 -0.97 -17.02 4.68
CA ASN A 67 -2.07 -17.14 3.73
C ASN A 67 -3.33 -16.36 4.18
N LYS A 68 -3.70 -16.41 5.47
CA LYS A 68 -4.83 -15.63 6.01
C LYS A 68 -4.61 -14.13 5.89
N ARG A 69 -3.35 -13.69 5.98
CA ARG A 69 -2.93 -12.30 5.84
C ARG A 69 -2.72 -11.85 4.39
N ARG A 70 -3.13 -12.66 3.41
CA ARG A 70 -2.87 -12.42 1.97
C ARG A 70 -1.38 -12.31 1.65
N GLY A 71 -0.53 -12.97 2.42
CA GLY A 71 0.88 -13.13 2.13
C GLY A 71 1.07 -14.12 0.97
N ARG A 72 1.89 -13.74 0.00
CA ARG A 72 2.35 -14.60 -1.08
C ARG A 72 3.74 -15.14 -0.75
N VAL A 73 3.81 -16.43 -0.40
CA VAL A 73 5.08 -17.09 -0.12
C VAL A 73 5.88 -17.26 -1.42
N LEU A 74 7.11 -16.76 -1.42
CA LEU A 74 8.05 -16.84 -2.54
C LEU A 74 8.93 -18.08 -2.45
N GLY A 75 9.26 -18.49 -1.22
CA GLY A 75 10.10 -19.66 -0.99
C GLY A 75 10.36 -19.94 0.49
N MET A 76 11.01 -21.08 0.74
CA MET A 76 11.45 -21.50 2.06
C MET A 76 12.90 -21.99 1.95
N ASN A 77 13.77 -21.42 2.77
CA ASN A 77 15.20 -21.69 2.77
C ASN A 77 15.64 -22.25 4.13
N PRO A 78 16.19 -23.47 4.21
CA PRO A 78 16.75 -24.00 5.45
C PRO A 78 17.97 -23.19 5.88
N THR A 79 18.04 -22.76 7.14
CA THR A 79 19.21 -22.05 7.70
C THR A 79 20.18 -22.97 8.43
N GLY A 80 19.83 -24.27 8.55
CA GLY A 80 20.54 -25.23 9.39
C GLY A 80 19.98 -25.25 10.82
N ASN A 81 20.40 -26.23 11.62
CA ASN A 81 19.98 -26.38 13.03
C ASN A 81 18.45 -26.54 13.24
N GLY A 82 17.73 -27.08 12.26
CA GLY A 82 16.28 -27.33 12.35
C GLY A 82 15.41 -26.08 12.24
N ARG A 83 15.85 -25.08 11.47
CA ARG A 83 15.16 -23.81 11.23
C ARG A 83 15.02 -23.52 9.73
N GLN A 84 13.99 -22.75 9.39
CA GLN A 84 13.66 -22.30 8.05
C GLN A 84 13.43 -20.80 8.05
N VAL A 85 13.89 -20.15 7.00
CA VAL A 85 13.47 -18.78 6.64
C VAL A 85 12.42 -18.88 5.55
N ILE A 86 11.22 -18.39 5.85
CA ILE A 86 10.13 -18.24 4.90
C ILE A 86 10.20 -16.84 4.32
N GLU A 87 10.31 -16.74 3.00
CA GLU A 87 10.29 -15.46 2.29
C GLU A 87 8.91 -15.26 1.65
N ALA A 88 8.30 -14.11 1.91
CA ALA A 88 6.95 -13.80 1.43
C ALA A 88 6.81 -12.32 1.07
N GLU A 89 5.83 -12.01 0.23
CA GLU A 89 5.35 -10.64 0.04
C GLU A 89 3.99 -10.48 0.70
N ILE A 90 3.77 -9.39 1.42
CA ILE A 90 2.57 -9.21 2.23
C ILE A 90 2.13 -7.73 2.22
N PRO A 91 0.83 -7.43 2.16
CA PRO A 91 0.35 -6.06 2.35
C PRO A 91 0.72 -5.54 3.74
N GLU A 92 1.27 -4.32 3.82
CA GLU A 92 1.71 -3.73 5.09
C GLU A 92 0.59 -3.68 6.13
N ALA A 93 -0.64 -3.37 5.69
CA ALA A 93 -1.83 -3.35 6.54
C ALA A 93 -2.07 -4.66 7.30
N ASN A 94 -1.63 -5.79 6.73
CA ASN A 94 -1.81 -7.11 7.30
C ASN A 94 -0.62 -7.58 8.17
N ILE A 95 0.46 -6.79 8.26
CA ILE A 95 1.61 -7.04 9.15
C ILE A 95 1.35 -6.49 10.56
N PHE A 96 0.41 -5.54 10.70
CA PHE A 96 0.09 -4.99 12.00
C PHE A 96 -0.28 -6.10 13.00
N GLY A 97 0.36 -6.09 14.18
CA GLY A 97 0.18 -7.12 15.21
C GLY A 97 0.94 -8.44 14.97
N TYR A 98 1.61 -8.61 13.84
CA TYR A 98 2.25 -9.89 13.46
C TYR A 98 3.27 -10.39 14.50
N ASN A 99 4.00 -9.50 15.18
CA ASN A 99 4.92 -9.89 16.26
C ASN A 99 4.21 -10.68 17.37
N THR A 100 3.04 -10.21 17.81
CA THR A 100 2.26 -10.85 18.87
C THR A 100 1.77 -12.23 18.42
N ASP A 101 1.25 -12.31 17.20
CA ASP A 101 0.70 -13.54 16.64
C ASP A 101 1.80 -14.58 16.40
N LEU A 102 2.92 -14.17 15.80
CA LEU A 102 4.10 -15.02 15.59
C LEU A 102 4.64 -15.56 16.92
N ARG A 103 4.74 -14.71 17.95
CA ARG A 103 5.18 -15.13 19.28
C ARG A 103 4.25 -16.17 19.88
N SER A 104 2.94 -15.99 19.74
CA SER A 104 1.93 -16.93 20.23
C SER A 104 2.01 -18.29 19.53
N MET A 105 2.11 -18.29 18.20
CA MET A 105 2.19 -19.51 17.38
C MET A 105 3.47 -20.30 17.63
N THR A 106 4.60 -19.61 17.83
CA THR A 106 5.92 -20.24 17.90
C THR A 106 6.44 -20.43 19.33
N GLY A 107 5.65 -20.07 20.34
CA GLY A 107 6.12 -20.00 21.73
C GLY A 107 7.29 -19.02 21.91
N GLY A 108 7.37 -17.99 21.07
CA GLY A 108 8.43 -16.99 21.05
C GLY A 108 9.76 -17.41 20.44
N SER A 109 9.77 -18.50 19.66
CA SER A 109 10.98 -18.99 18.97
C SER A 109 11.13 -18.49 17.53
N GLY A 110 10.14 -17.76 17.02
CA GLY A 110 10.16 -17.13 15.70
C GLY A 110 10.64 -15.69 15.74
N ASP A 111 11.32 -15.28 14.68
CA ASP A 111 11.72 -13.90 14.43
C ASP A 111 11.30 -13.48 13.01
N PHE A 112 11.12 -12.19 12.78
CA PHE A 112 10.77 -11.68 11.46
C PHE A 112 11.36 -10.31 11.18
N SER A 113 11.59 -10.03 9.90
CA SER A 113 11.96 -8.72 9.40
C SER A 113 11.20 -8.42 8.13
N TYR A 114 10.96 -7.13 7.87
CA TYR A 114 10.27 -6.69 6.67
C TYR A 114 10.83 -5.38 6.16
N GLU A 115 10.76 -5.20 4.84
CA GLU A 115 11.16 -3.98 4.15
C GLU A 115 10.17 -3.63 3.05
N PHE A 116 10.03 -2.34 2.76
CA PHE A 116 9.17 -1.90 1.66
C PHE A 116 9.69 -2.44 0.33
N ASN A 117 8.81 -3.03 -0.47
CA ASN A 117 9.16 -3.56 -1.78
C ASN A 117 8.57 -2.66 -2.89
N ARG A 118 7.24 -2.49 -2.90
CA ARG A 118 6.56 -1.71 -3.95
C ARG A 118 5.16 -1.28 -3.52
N TYR A 119 4.55 -0.43 -4.34
CA TYR A 119 3.10 -0.26 -4.35
C TYR A 119 2.47 -1.20 -5.37
N GLU A 120 1.33 -1.80 -5.02
CA GLU A 120 0.54 -2.65 -5.90
C GLU A 120 -0.93 -2.22 -5.85
N GLN A 121 -1.70 -2.53 -6.88
CA GLN A 121 -3.14 -2.26 -6.89
C GLN A 121 -3.81 -3.02 -5.76
N ALA A 122 -4.49 -2.29 -4.88
CA ALA A 122 -5.25 -2.93 -3.80
C ALA A 122 -6.45 -3.71 -4.38
N PRO A 123 -6.79 -4.88 -3.82
CA PRO A 123 -8.01 -5.60 -4.17
C PRO A 123 -9.27 -4.77 -4.01
N PHE A 124 -10.27 -5.04 -4.84
CA PHE A 124 -11.48 -4.21 -4.96
C PHE A 124 -12.22 -4.01 -3.64
N ASP A 125 -12.31 -5.06 -2.81
CA ASP A 125 -12.90 -5.03 -1.48
C ASP A 125 -12.18 -4.05 -0.54
N VAL A 126 -10.85 -4.07 -0.54
CA VAL A 126 -10.02 -3.11 0.22
C VAL A 126 -10.21 -1.70 -0.30
N GLN A 127 -10.28 -1.52 -1.63
CA GLN A 127 -10.52 -0.19 -2.21
C GLN A 127 -11.88 0.38 -1.76
N GLN A 128 -12.95 -0.40 -1.83
CA GLN A 128 -14.29 0.04 -1.44
C GLN A 128 -14.35 0.42 0.05
N ALA A 129 -13.80 -0.44 0.91
CA ALA A 129 -13.77 -0.18 2.35
C ALA A 129 -13.03 1.12 2.68
N GLU A 130 -11.88 1.38 2.04
CA GLU A 130 -11.10 2.59 2.29
C GLU A 130 -11.79 3.85 1.73
N ILE A 131 -12.45 3.74 0.58
CA ILE A 131 -13.23 4.84 -0.01
C ILE A 131 -14.40 5.22 0.91
N GLU A 132 -15.12 4.22 1.44
CA GLU A 132 -16.23 4.44 2.36
C GLU A 132 -15.75 5.06 3.68
N ALA A 133 -14.68 4.53 4.28
CA ALA A 133 -14.11 5.04 5.53
C ALA A 133 -13.61 6.49 5.44
N ARG A 134 -13.23 6.95 4.23
CA ARG A 134 -12.76 8.32 4.01
C ARG A 134 -13.82 9.28 3.47
N LYS A 135 -15.02 8.79 3.13
CA LYS A 135 -16.09 9.59 2.53
C LYS A 135 -16.48 10.77 3.42
N ASP A 136 -16.56 10.57 4.73
CA ASP A 136 -16.98 11.60 5.69
C ASP A 136 -15.88 12.62 6.00
N LYS A 137 -14.62 12.29 5.72
CA LYS A 137 -13.46 13.20 5.93
C LYS A 137 -13.26 14.19 4.78
N LEU A 138 -14.04 14.08 3.71
CA LEU A 138 -13.95 14.97 2.54
C LEU A 138 -14.67 16.31 2.75
N VAL A 139 -15.58 16.40 3.73
CA VAL A 139 -16.41 17.60 3.95
C VAL A 139 -15.60 18.77 4.52
N ASP A 140 -14.58 18.51 5.36
CA ASP A 140 -13.76 19.56 5.98
C ASP A 140 -12.82 20.29 5.01
N ILE A 141 -12.33 19.62 3.96
CA ILE A 141 -11.30 20.21 3.07
C ILE A 141 -11.92 21.20 2.07
N SER A 142 -13.23 21.10 1.80
CA SER A 142 -13.92 22.05 0.91
C SER A 142 -14.34 23.36 1.57
N GLU A 143 -14.22 23.48 2.90
CA GLU A 143 -14.61 24.68 3.65
C GLU A 143 -13.41 25.55 4.10
N GLU A 144 -12.16 25.08 3.92
CA GLU A 144 -10.94 25.80 4.36
C GLU A 144 -10.04 26.36 3.22
N ASP A 145 -10.44 26.28 1.93
CA ASP A 145 -9.69 26.86 0.78
C ASP A 145 -10.44 28.00 0.07
#